data_AF-A0A2N5GYK7-F1
#
_entry.id   AF-A0A2N5GYK7-F1
#
_cell.length_a   1.000
_cell.length_b   1.000
_cell.length_c   1.000
_cell.angle_alpha   90.00
_cell.angle_beta   90.00
_cell.angle_gamma   90.00
#
_symmetry.space_group_name_H-M   'P 1'
#
loop_
_entity.id
_entity.type
_entity.pdbx_description
1 polymer ?
#
loop_
_entity_poly.entity_id
_entity_poly.type
_entity_poly.pdbx_seq_one_letter_code
_entity_poly.pdbx_strand_id
1 'polypeptide(L)'
;MKNARKIYVAFFTAVIFTFGFFLIFLRNMFITLSFNDFSSFIIVFIYSLVGNVLYGLPVSLLADFVSQKFKKIRILVSGLIHIGLGSITYFIFPHFFAYFIMMCSIIFFVLDEITRRKSKSETQ
;
A
#
# COMPACT_ATOMS: atom_id res chain seq x y z
N MET A 1 11.04 -14.21 10.52
CA MET A 1 11.00 -12.77 10.16
C MET A 1 9.79 -12.35 9.31
N LYS A 2 8.58 -12.92 9.51
CA LYS A 2 7.39 -12.55 8.70
C LYS A 2 6.90 -11.10 8.95
N ASN A 3 7.02 -10.62 10.19
CA ASN A 3 6.50 -9.31 10.59
C ASN A 3 7.41 -8.17 10.14
N ALA A 4 8.73 -8.33 10.25
CA ALA A 4 9.71 -7.35 9.77
C ALA A 4 9.55 -7.07 8.25
N ARG A 5 9.29 -8.12 7.47
CA ARG A 5 8.99 -8.00 6.03
C ARG A 5 7.76 -7.12 5.76
N LYS A 6 6.70 -7.26 6.55
CA LYS A 6 5.46 -6.48 6.36
C LYS A 6 5.63 -5.01 6.76
N ILE A 7 6.43 -4.73 7.79
CA ILE A 7 6.79 -3.36 8.18
C ILE A 7 7.59 -2.69 7.06
N TYR A 8 8.58 -3.42 6.49
CA TYR A 8 9.34 -2.95 5.33
C TYR A 8 8.42 -2.63 4.15
N VAL A 9 7.49 -3.53 3.83
CA VAL A 9 6.49 -3.30 2.76
C VAL A 9 5.65 -2.08 3.04
N ALA A 10 5.13 -1.90 4.26
CA ALA A 10 4.33 -0.73 4.64
C ALA A 10 5.09 0.59 4.42
N PHE A 11 6.36 0.63 4.78
CA PHE A 11 7.22 1.79 4.57
C PHE A 11 7.44 2.06 3.07
N PHE A 12 7.81 1.05 2.30
CA PHE A 12 8.04 1.21 0.86
C PHE A 12 6.76 1.57 0.10
N THR A 13 5.60 1.06 0.50
CA THR A 13 4.31 1.50 -0.03
C THR A 13 4.11 2.99 0.19
N ALA A 14 4.37 3.49 1.39
CA ALA A 14 4.24 4.92 1.69
C ALA A 14 5.18 5.79 0.85
N VAL A 15 6.44 5.36 0.68
CA VAL A 15 7.41 6.05 -0.18
C VAL A 15 6.94 6.09 -1.63
N ILE A 16 6.62 4.93 -2.23
CA ILE A 16 6.20 4.82 -3.63
C ILE A 16 4.93 5.62 -3.88
N PHE A 17 3.94 5.49 -3.00
CA PHE A 17 2.68 6.22 -3.12
C PHE A 17 2.90 7.73 -3.06
N THR A 18 3.69 8.21 -2.11
CA THR A 18 3.94 9.65 -1.94
C THR A 18 4.71 10.23 -3.12
N PHE A 19 5.72 9.51 -3.60
CA PHE A 19 6.49 9.93 -4.77
C PHE A 19 5.62 9.93 -6.04
N GLY A 20 4.80 8.89 -6.24
CA GLY A 20 3.86 8.82 -7.35
C GLY A 20 2.81 9.93 -7.31
N PHE A 21 2.27 10.23 -6.12
CA PHE A 21 1.33 11.33 -5.91
C PHE A 21 1.97 12.68 -6.28
N PHE A 22 3.19 12.92 -5.80
CA PHE A 22 3.92 14.15 -6.08
C PHE A 22 4.27 14.31 -7.56
N LEU A 23 4.67 13.23 -8.26
CA LEU A 23 4.92 13.26 -9.71
C LEU A 23 3.67 13.63 -10.52
N ILE A 24 2.49 13.10 -10.14
CA ILE A 24 1.22 13.44 -10.78
C ILE A 24 0.86 14.90 -10.50
N PHE A 25 1.08 15.37 -9.27
CA PHE A 25 0.81 16.74 -8.87
C PHE A 25 1.72 17.75 -9.60
N LEU A 26 3.03 17.46 -9.69
CA LEU A 26 4.01 18.25 -10.44
C LEU A 26 3.65 18.39 -11.92
N ARG A 27 3.09 17.33 -12.52
CA ARG A 27 2.62 17.41 -13.92
C ARG A 27 1.48 18.41 -14.09
N ASN A 28 0.61 18.55 -13.08
CA ASN A 28 -0.58 19.40 -13.14
C ASN A 28 -0.28 20.85 -12.72
N MET A 29 0.78 21.11 -11.95
CA MET A 29 1.27 22.45 -11.63
C MET A 29 2.59 22.73 -12.34
N PHE A 30 2.55 23.45 -13.46
CA PHE A 30 3.75 23.96 -14.11
C PHE A 30 4.51 24.92 -13.16
N ILE A 31 5.56 24.38 -12.53
CA ILE A 31 6.80 25.05 -12.06
C ILE A 31 6.57 26.31 -11.20
N THR A 32 6.09 26.13 -9.96
CA THR A 32 6.49 26.99 -8.83
C THR A 32 6.53 26.15 -7.57
N LEU A 33 7.70 25.58 -7.25
CA LEU A 33 7.90 24.84 -6.00
C LEU A 33 8.01 25.86 -4.85
N SER A 34 7.05 25.84 -3.94
CA SER A 34 6.99 26.64 -2.73
C SER A 34 7.34 25.79 -1.49
N PHE A 35 7.69 26.42 -0.37
CA PHE A 35 7.86 25.73 0.91
C PHE A 35 6.61 24.92 1.33
N ASN A 36 5.43 25.30 0.83
CA ASN A 36 4.17 24.60 1.08
C ASN A 36 4.12 23.22 0.39
N ASP A 37 4.92 23.00 -0.66
CA ASP A 37 4.95 21.73 -1.39
C ASP A 37 5.75 20.66 -0.63
N PHE A 38 6.81 21.07 0.08
CA PHE A 38 7.60 20.17 0.91
C PHE A 38 6.84 19.71 2.17
N SER A 39 6.13 20.63 2.83
CA SER A 39 5.26 20.27 3.96
C SER A 39 4.13 19.33 3.51
N SER A 40 3.53 19.60 2.35
CA SER A 40 2.51 18.73 1.75
C SER A 40 3.05 17.33 1.45
N PHE A 41 4.28 17.22 0.91
CA PHE A 41 4.94 15.94 0.69
C PHE A 41 5.09 15.13 1.98
N ILE A 42 5.58 15.76 3.06
CA ILE A 42 5.75 15.11 4.37
C ILE A 42 4.39 14.67 4.92
N ILE A 43 3.36 15.51 4.82
CA ILE A 43 2.02 15.19 5.30
C ILE A 43 1.48 13.95 4.55
N VAL A 44 1.56 13.94 3.22
CA VAL A 44 1.12 12.78 2.41
C VAL A 44 1.90 11.51 2.79
N PHE A 45 3.21 11.63 3.01
CA PHE A 45 4.03 10.51 3.47
C PHE A 45 3.57 9.96 4.81
N ILE A 46 3.36 10.82 5.81
CA ILE A 46 2.92 10.41 7.15
C ILE A 46 1.53 9.76 7.08
N TYR A 47 0.57 10.37 6.38
CA TYR A 47 -0.76 9.79 6.24
C TYR A 47 -0.74 8.45 5.52
N SER A 48 0.05 8.31 4.46
CA SER A 48 0.22 7.04 3.76
C SER A 48 0.87 5.99 4.66
N LEU A 49 1.90 6.36 5.41
CA LEU A 49 2.58 5.46 6.33
C LEU A 49 1.64 4.98 7.44
N VAL A 50 0.92 5.90 8.08
CA VAL A 50 -0.07 5.58 9.12
C VAL A 50 -1.18 4.70 8.56
N GLY A 51 -1.72 5.02 7.39
CA GLY A 51 -2.73 4.20 6.73
C GLY A 51 -2.22 2.79 6.42
N ASN A 52 -0.99 2.65 5.91
CA ASN A 52 -0.41 1.34 5.63
C ASN A 52 -0.13 0.53 6.91
N VAL A 53 0.24 1.18 8.01
CA VAL A 53 0.47 0.49 9.30
C VAL A 53 -0.85 0.10 9.97
N LEU A 54 -1.84 1.00 10.02
CA LEU A 54 -3.11 0.78 10.72
C LEU A 54 -4.12 -0.03 9.90
N TYR A 55 -4.03 0.01 8.57
CA TYR A 55 -4.97 -0.67 7.68
C TYR A 55 -4.29 -1.68 6.76
N GLY A 56 -3.29 -1.26 5.99
CA GLY A 56 -2.63 -2.13 5.01
C GLY A 56 -2.00 -3.38 5.63
N LEU A 57 -1.34 -3.23 6.77
CA LEU A 57 -0.67 -4.32 7.48
C LEU A 57 -1.65 -5.32 8.10
N PRO A 58 -2.70 -4.91 8.85
CA PRO A 58 -3.77 -5.81 9.27
C PRO A 58 -4.45 -6.54 8.11
N VAL A 59 -4.79 -5.83 7.02
CA VAL A 59 -5.36 -6.42 5.81
C VAL A 59 -4.43 -7.47 5.22
N SER A 60 -3.13 -7.17 5.16
CA SER A 60 -2.13 -8.10 4.64
C SER A 60 -1.93 -9.34 5.52
N LEU A 61 -2.05 -9.21 6.84
CA LEU A 61 -2.04 -10.34 7.76
C LEU A 61 -3.27 -11.23 7.58
N LEU A 62 -4.45 -10.62 7.45
CA LEU A 62 -5.70 -11.31 7.16
C LEU A 62 -5.63 -12.04 5.81
N ALA A 63 -5.12 -11.37 4.77
CA ALA A 63 -4.92 -11.96 3.45
C ALA A 63 -3.99 -13.18 3.50
N ASP A 64 -2.89 -13.10 4.26
CA ASP A 64 -1.98 -14.22 4.48
C ASP A 64 -2.65 -15.37 5.26
N PHE A 65 -3.50 -15.06 6.24
CA PHE A 65 -4.22 -16.06 7.02
C PHE A 65 -5.24 -16.82 6.16
N VAL A 66 -6.05 -16.10 5.39
CA VAL A 66 -7.08 -16.70 4.53
C VAL A 66 -6.44 -17.46 3.36
N SER A 67 -5.44 -16.87 2.71
CA SER A 67 -4.83 -17.46 1.52
C SER A 67 -3.98 -18.72 1.80
N GLN A 68 -3.57 -18.96 3.05
CA GLN A 68 -2.91 -20.20 3.45
C GLN A 68 -3.77 -21.45 3.22
N LYS A 69 -5.10 -21.31 3.29
CA LYS A 69 -6.05 -22.41 2.99
C LYS A 69 -6.09 -22.75 1.50
N PHE A 70 -5.67 -21.84 0.62
CA PHE A 70 -5.80 -21.95 -0.83
C PHE A 70 -4.44 -21.88 -1.54
N LYS A 71 -3.55 -22.84 -1.27
CA LYS A 71 -2.15 -22.81 -1.74
C LYS A 71 -1.98 -22.58 -3.25
N LYS A 72 -2.86 -23.16 -4.10
CA LYS A 72 -2.80 -23.04 -5.56
C LYS A 72 -3.20 -21.66 -6.10
N ILE A 73 -4.16 -21.00 -5.44
CA ILE A 73 -4.72 -19.71 -5.88
C ILE A 73 -4.43 -18.58 -4.88
N ARG A 74 -3.39 -18.76 -4.05
CA ARG A 74 -3.06 -17.85 -2.94
C ARG A 74 -2.90 -16.40 -3.37
N ILE A 75 -2.24 -16.16 -4.50
CA ILE A 75 -2.01 -14.81 -5.05
C ILE A 75 -3.35 -14.15 -5.37
N LEU A 76 -4.24 -14.89 -6.04
CA LEU A 76 -5.57 -14.41 -6.42
C LEU A 76 -6.42 -14.09 -5.20
N VAL A 77 -6.45 -14.99 -4.20
CA VAL A 77 -7.17 -14.77 -2.94
C VAL A 77 -6.62 -13.56 -2.18
N SER A 78 -5.29 -13.42 -2.07
CA SER A 78 -4.65 -12.29 -1.41
C SER A 78 -4.94 -10.97 -2.13
N GLY A 79 -4.91 -10.97 -3.47
CA GLY A 79 -5.22 -9.80 -4.29
C GLY A 79 -6.68 -9.37 -4.14
N LEU A 80 -7.62 -10.31 -4.17
CA LEU A 80 -9.05 -10.04 -3.93
C LEU A 80 -9.30 -9.45 -2.55
N ILE A 81 -8.57 -9.89 -1.52
CA ILE A 81 -8.72 -9.31 -0.17
C ILE A 81 -8.20 -7.87 -0.12
N HIS A 82 -7.04 -7.58 -0.72
CA HIS A 82 -6.51 -6.22 -0.72
C HIS A 82 -7.35 -5.27 -1.58
N ILE A 83 -7.72 -5.68 -2.78
CA ILE A 83 -8.55 -4.87 -3.68
C ILE A 83 -9.96 -4.75 -3.09
N GLY A 84 -10.57 -5.85 -2.66
CA GLY A 84 -11.92 -5.86 -2.09
C GLY A 84 -12.04 -5.01 -0.84
N LEU A 85 -11.17 -5.19 0.16
CA LEU A 85 -11.16 -4.35 1.36
C LEU A 85 -10.78 -2.90 1.01
N GLY A 86 -9.83 -2.68 0.11
CA GLY A 86 -9.51 -1.35 -0.40
C GLY A 86 -10.72 -0.65 -1.00
N SER A 87 -11.49 -1.33 -1.85
CA SER A 87 -12.69 -0.80 -2.48
C SER A 87 -13.85 -0.59 -1.51
N ILE A 88 -13.99 -1.43 -0.48
CA ILE A 88 -15.03 -1.26 0.55
C ILE A 88 -14.89 0.10 1.25
N THR A 89 -13.67 0.64 1.36
CA THR A 89 -13.46 1.96 1.96
C THR A 89 -14.16 3.11 1.22
N TYR A 90 -14.53 2.91 -0.05
CA TYR A 90 -15.34 3.85 -0.84
C TYR A 90 -16.74 4.09 -0.27
N PHE A 91 -17.30 3.12 0.44
CA PHE A 91 -18.62 3.24 1.06
C PHE A 91 -18.55 3.81 2.50
N ILE A 92 -17.36 3.91 3.08
CA ILE A 92 -17.15 4.29 4.48
C ILE A 92 -16.55 5.69 4.60
N PHE A 93 -15.58 6.01 3.74
CA PHE A 93 -14.83 7.26 3.78
C PHE A 93 -15.26 8.20 2.65
N PRO A 94 -14.99 9.52 2.78
CA PRO A 94 -15.19 10.45 1.68
C PRO A 94 -14.41 9.97 0.44
N HIS A 95 -15.07 10.04 -0.71
CA HIS A 95 -14.62 9.52 -2.01
C HIS A 95 -13.12 9.74 -2.28
N PHE A 96 -12.61 10.95 -2.01
CA PHE A 96 -11.20 11.30 -2.21
C PHE A 96 -10.23 10.43 -1.40
N PHE A 97 -10.51 10.18 -0.13
CA PHE A 97 -9.66 9.35 0.73
C PHE A 97 -9.74 7.87 0.34
N ALA A 98 -10.90 7.40 -0.09
CA ALA A 98 -11.09 6.02 -0.52
C ALA A 98 -10.23 5.66 -1.74
N TYR A 99 -10.07 6.57 -2.70
CA TYR A 99 -9.17 6.36 -3.83
C TYR A 99 -7.72 6.16 -3.38
N PHE A 100 -7.24 6.94 -2.42
CA PHE A 100 -5.89 6.78 -1.88
C PHE A 100 -5.72 5.47 -1.11
N ILE A 101 -6.69 5.08 -0.29
CA ILE A 101 -6.65 3.80 0.43
C ILE A 101 -6.60 2.64 -0.56
N MET A 102 -7.39 2.69 -1.63
CA MET A 102 -7.37 1.68 -2.68
C MET A 102 -6.01 1.59 -3.38
N MET A 103 -5.42 2.74 -3.76
CA MET A 103 -4.09 2.77 -4.38
C MET A 103 -3.00 2.22 -3.45
N CYS A 104 -2.98 2.65 -2.19
CA CYS A 104 -2.08 2.10 -1.17
C CYS A 104 -2.25 0.59 -1.03
N SER A 105 -3.49 0.08 -0.99
CA SER A 105 -3.78 -1.36 -0.88
C SER A 105 -3.24 -2.16 -2.06
N ILE A 106 -3.35 -1.63 -3.28
CA ILE A 106 -2.81 -2.25 -4.50
C ILE A 106 -1.28 -2.29 -4.44
N ILE A 107 -0.63 -1.17 -4.14
CA ILE A 107 0.84 -1.08 -4.05
C ILE A 107 1.34 -2.01 -2.95
N PHE A 108 0.70 -2.01 -1.78
CA PHE A 108 1.03 -2.90 -0.67
C PHE A 108 0.95 -4.37 -1.08
N PHE A 109 -0.13 -4.78 -1.74
CA PHE A 109 -0.30 -6.14 -2.22
C PHE A 109 0.85 -6.56 -3.16
N VAL A 110 1.15 -5.72 -4.15
CA VAL A 110 2.21 -6.01 -5.13
C VAL A 110 3.56 -6.17 -4.44
N LEU A 111 3.91 -5.23 -3.56
CA LEU A 111 5.17 -5.29 -2.80
C LEU A 111 5.22 -6.50 -1.85
N ASP A 112 4.15 -6.78 -1.11
CA ASP A 112 4.09 -7.95 -0.22
C ASP A 112 4.29 -9.24 -1.01
N GLU A 113 3.71 -9.36 -2.19
CA GLU A 113 3.87 -10.53 -3.04
C GLU A 113 5.32 -10.68 -3.56
N ILE A 114 5.90 -9.60 -4.09
CA ILE A 114 7.27 -9.59 -4.62
C ILE A 114 8.28 -9.96 -3.52
N THR A 115 8.23 -9.27 -2.38
CA THR A 115 9.17 -9.51 -1.28
C THR A 115 9.01 -10.93 -0.72
N ARG A 116 7.78 -11.48 -0.72
CA ARG A 116 7.54 -12.85 -0.29
C ARG A 116 8.16 -13.88 -1.22
N ARG A 117 8.03 -13.69 -2.54
CA ARG A 117 8.62 -14.60 -3.53
C ARG A 117 10.14 -14.60 -3.42
N LYS A 118 10.74 -13.42 -3.30
CA LYS A 118 12.19 -13.27 -3.07
C LYS A 118 12.65 -14.00 -1.80
N SER A 119 11.93 -13.84 -0.69
CA SER A 119 12.26 -14.56 0.55
C SER A 119 12.18 -16.09 0.44
N LYS A 120 11.34 -16.62 -0.46
CA LYS A 120 11.24 -18.07 -0.67
C LYS A 120 12.37 -18.60 -1.54
N SER A 121 12.79 -17.87 -2.57
CA SER A 121 13.89 -18.28 -3.44
C SER A 121 15.24 -18.28 -2.73
N GLU A 122 15.44 -17.41 -1.75
CA GLU A 122 16.68 -17.34 -0.96
C GLU A 122 16.82 -18.46 0.09
N THR A 123 15.75 -19.24 0.33
CA THR A 123 15.76 -20.36 1.29
C THR A 123 15.73 -21.75 0.61
N GLN A 124 15.78 -21.79 -0.73
CA GLN A 124 15.90 -23.01 -1.53
C GLN A 124 17.32 -23.15 -2.04
#